data_AF-A0A423FB23-F1
#
_entry.id   AF-A0A423FB23-F1
#
_cell.length_a   1.000
_cell.length_b   1.000
_cell.length_c   1.000
_cell.angle_alpha   90.00
_cell.angle_beta   90.00
_cell.angle_gamma   90.00
#
_symmetry.space_group_name_H-M   'P 1'
#
loop_
_entity.id
_entity.type
_entity.pdbx_description
1 polymer ?
#
loop_
_entity_poly.entity_id
_entity_poly.type
_entity_poly.pdbx_seq_one_letter_code
_entity_poly.pdbx_strand_id
1 'polypeptide(L)'
;MANVDLLRTEGSGINGGAGMDMLNLTGAGQVLDLTVLGNKIVSLEVIDLTGSGGNTLNLSLENVLNNGRTNLFHDVDTIQMMVKGNAGDMVNLDGLVNSADSGEWLAQGTLKLGVTNYQIYQHSTLAAELLVQQGMQTNLV
;
A
#
# COMPACT_ATOMS: atom_id res chain seq x y z
N MET A 1 -2.84 11.59 -16.10
CA MET A 1 -1.54 11.01 -15.70
C MET A 1 -1.33 11.39 -14.25
N ALA A 2 -1.48 10.46 -13.30
CA ALA A 2 -1.06 10.75 -11.92
C ALA A 2 0.48 10.67 -11.92
N ASN A 3 1.10 11.84 -11.82
CA ASN A 3 2.50 11.99 -11.47
C ASN A 3 2.51 12.31 -9.98
N VAL A 4 3.36 11.63 -9.19
CA VAL A 4 3.54 11.90 -7.76
C VAL A 4 3.74 13.39 -7.45
N ASP A 5 4.29 14.18 -8.38
CA ASP A 5 4.45 15.64 -8.24
C ASP A 5 3.12 16.39 -8.01
N LEU A 6 2.01 15.88 -8.55
CA LEU A 6 0.68 16.48 -8.37
C LEU A 6 0.19 16.37 -6.91
N LEU A 7 0.64 15.34 -6.19
CA LEU A 7 0.30 15.10 -4.77
C LEU A 7 1.10 16.01 -3.82
N ARG A 8 2.22 16.55 -4.30
CA ARG A 8 3.11 17.42 -3.51
C ARG A 8 2.66 18.89 -3.50
N THR A 9 1.72 19.26 -4.38
CA THR A 9 1.19 20.62 -4.47
C THR A 9 0.34 20.97 -3.22
N GLU A 10 0.37 22.22 -2.76
CA GLU A 10 -0.46 22.68 -1.65
C GLU A 10 -1.94 22.73 -2.06
N GLY A 11 -2.84 22.27 -1.17
CA GLY A 11 -4.28 22.22 -1.43
C GLY A 11 -4.76 21.05 -2.29
N SER A 12 -3.86 20.17 -2.76
CA SER A 12 -4.24 18.89 -3.38
C SER A 12 -4.35 17.78 -2.34
N GLY A 13 -5.41 17.00 -2.44
CA GLY A 13 -5.66 15.78 -1.67
C GLY A 13 -6.52 14.83 -2.50
N ILE A 14 -6.34 13.54 -2.27
CA ILE A 14 -7.14 12.49 -2.89
C ILE A 14 -7.92 11.80 -1.78
N ASN A 15 -9.23 11.73 -1.98
CA ASN A 15 -10.14 10.93 -1.18
C ASN A 15 -10.87 9.98 -2.13
N GLY A 16 -10.69 8.67 -1.98
CA GLY A 16 -11.41 7.70 -2.78
C GLY A 16 -12.92 7.65 -2.45
N GLY A 17 -13.25 7.88 -1.18
CA GLY A 17 -14.62 7.95 -0.71
C GLY A 17 -15.22 6.57 -0.48
N ALA A 18 -16.36 6.30 -1.12
CA ALA A 18 -17.08 5.05 -0.92
C ALA A 18 -16.82 4.10 -2.10
N GLY A 19 -16.36 2.89 -1.78
CA GLY A 19 -16.04 1.91 -2.80
C GLY A 19 -14.64 1.36 -2.59
N MET A 20 -14.17 0.59 -3.56
CA MET A 20 -12.77 0.21 -3.62
C MET A 20 -12.10 1.21 -4.54
N ASP A 21 -11.18 1.99 -3.98
CA ASP A 21 -10.56 3.09 -4.69
C ASP A 21 -9.08 2.80 -4.98
N MET A 22 -8.64 3.26 -6.15
CA MET A 22 -7.32 2.94 -6.69
C MET A 22 -6.57 4.18 -7.14
N LEU A 23 -5.33 4.32 -6.67
CA LEU A 23 -4.36 5.26 -7.21
C LEU A 23 -3.41 4.55 -8.16
N ASN A 24 -3.35 4.99 -9.42
CA ASN A 24 -2.48 4.40 -10.44
C ASN A 24 -1.34 5.35 -10.83
N LEU A 25 -0.08 4.90 -10.64
CA LEU A 25 1.10 5.61 -11.12
C LEU A 25 1.31 5.36 -12.61
N THR A 26 1.50 6.43 -13.38
CA THR A 26 1.59 6.31 -14.86
C THR A 26 2.98 6.50 -15.44
N GLY A 27 3.96 6.97 -14.65
CA GLY A 27 5.33 7.26 -15.10
C GLY A 27 6.34 6.22 -14.63
N ALA A 28 7.63 6.57 -14.76
CA ALA A 28 8.76 5.72 -14.42
C ALA A 28 9.68 6.31 -13.35
N GLY A 29 10.25 5.43 -12.53
CA GLY A 29 11.17 5.83 -11.45
C GLY A 29 10.49 6.68 -10.38
N GLN A 30 9.16 6.59 -10.25
CA GLN A 30 8.43 7.39 -9.29
C GLN A 30 8.60 6.83 -7.88
N VAL A 31 8.72 7.73 -6.92
CA VAL A 31 8.68 7.39 -5.49
C VAL A 31 7.43 8.02 -4.92
N LEU A 32 6.43 7.18 -4.64
CA LEU A 32 5.25 7.56 -3.88
C LEU A 32 5.53 7.28 -2.41
N ASP A 33 5.67 8.32 -1.62
CA ASP A 33 5.94 8.20 -0.20
C ASP A 33 4.73 8.66 0.61
N LEU A 34 3.94 7.70 1.11
CA LEU A 34 2.75 8.01 1.91
C LEU A 34 3.08 8.42 3.34
N THR A 35 4.29 8.12 3.81
CA THR A 35 4.75 8.47 5.16
C THR A 35 4.93 9.98 5.33
N VAL A 36 5.24 10.68 4.23
CA VAL A 36 5.41 12.15 4.21
C VAL A 36 4.19 12.91 3.67
N LEU A 37 3.23 12.21 3.05
CA LEU A 37 2.02 12.83 2.50
C LEU A 37 0.91 12.98 3.56
N GLY A 38 1.00 12.26 4.68
CA GLY A 38 0.01 12.31 5.76
C GLY A 38 -1.42 12.08 5.25
N ASN A 39 -2.36 12.92 5.68
CA ASN A 39 -3.78 12.83 5.29
C ASN A 39 -4.10 13.39 3.89
N LYS A 40 -3.10 13.65 3.05
CA LYS A 40 -3.36 14.03 1.65
C LYS A 40 -3.94 12.88 0.85
N ILE A 41 -3.72 11.65 1.28
CA ILE A 41 -4.30 10.45 0.69
C ILE A 41 -5.11 9.77 1.80
N VAL A 42 -6.41 9.66 1.57
CA VAL A 42 -7.36 8.97 2.46
C VAL A 42 -8.28 8.08 1.64
N SER A 43 -8.68 6.95 2.22
CA SER A 43 -9.61 6.00 1.59
C SER A 43 -9.17 5.57 0.18
N LEU A 44 -7.90 5.18 0.03
CA LEU A 44 -7.37 4.56 -1.19
C LEU A 44 -6.85 3.17 -0.84
N GLU A 45 -7.67 2.15 -1.07
CA GLU A 45 -7.35 0.79 -0.63
C GLU A 45 -6.39 0.07 -1.58
N VAL A 46 -6.24 0.56 -2.82
CA VAL A 46 -5.34 -0.02 -3.82
C VAL A 46 -4.36 1.00 -4.37
N ILE A 47 -3.07 0.67 -4.30
CA ILE A 47 -2.01 1.43 -5.00
C ILE A 47 -1.49 0.57 -6.15
N ASP A 48 -1.53 1.12 -7.36
CA ASP A 48 -1.05 0.47 -8.58
C ASP A 48 0.23 1.15 -9.06
N LEU A 49 1.34 0.40 -9.00
CA LEU A 49 2.68 0.82 -9.40
C LEU A 49 3.02 0.45 -10.85
N THR A 50 2.09 -0.12 -11.62
CA THR A 50 2.30 -0.63 -12.99
C THR A 50 2.49 0.45 -14.07
N GLY A 51 2.94 1.64 -13.67
CA GLY A 51 3.48 2.63 -14.57
C GLY A 51 4.65 2.09 -15.40
N SER A 52 5.30 2.97 -16.16
CA SER A 52 6.51 2.57 -16.89
C SER A 52 7.68 2.38 -15.92
N GLY A 53 8.68 1.58 -16.25
CA GLY A 53 9.86 1.38 -15.39
C GLY A 53 9.55 0.83 -13.98
N GLY A 54 10.53 0.90 -13.08
CA GLY A 54 10.35 0.51 -11.68
C GLY A 54 9.93 1.69 -10.82
N ASN A 55 8.85 1.53 -10.06
CA ASN A 55 8.30 2.52 -9.15
C ASN A 55 8.37 2.02 -7.69
N THR A 56 8.49 2.95 -6.75
CA THR A 56 8.63 2.65 -5.33
C THR A 56 7.47 3.24 -4.54
N LEU A 57 6.89 2.43 -3.66
CA LEU A 57 5.95 2.86 -2.63
C LEU A 57 6.63 2.78 -1.25
N ASN A 58 6.65 3.88 -0.51
CA ASN A 58 6.94 3.87 0.93
C ASN A 58 5.61 3.98 1.69
N LEU A 59 5.38 3.03 2.60
CA LEU A 59 4.11 2.84 3.30
C LEU A 59 4.35 2.54 4.77
N SER A 60 3.65 3.22 5.67
CA SER A 60 3.66 2.89 7.10
C SER A 60 2.44 2.07 7.52
N LEU A 61 2.52 1.43 8.69
CA LEU A 61 1.36 0.80 9.33
C LEU A 61 0.19 1.77 9.51
N GLU A 62 0.45 3.03 9.90
CA GLU A 62 -0.60 4.05 10.00
C GLU A 62 -1.28 4.31 8.65
N ASN A 63 -0.53 4.33 7.55
CA ASN A 63 -1.13 4.47 6.23
C ASN A 63 -2.08 3.31 5.91
N VAL A 64 -1.72 2.07 6.27
CA VAL A 64 -2.58 0.88 6.08
C VAL A 64 -3.86 1.00 6.90
N LEU A 65 -3.75 1.40 8.16
CA LEU A 65 -4.91 1.55 9.05
C LEU A 65 -5.84 2.68 8.61
N ASN A 66 -5.29 3.79 8.09
CA ASN A 66 -6.07 4.97 7.71
C ASN A 66 -6.68 4.87 6.30
N ASN A 67 -6.06 4.12 5.38
CA ASN A 67 -6.52 3.98 4.00
C ASN A 67 -7.17 2.64 3.69
N GLY A 68 -6.89 1.60 4.47
CA GLY A 68 -7.43 0.28 4.26
C GLY A 68 -8.88 0.14 4.71
N ARG A 69 -9.46 -1.00 4.37
CA ARG A 69 -10.82 -1.37 4.79
C ARG A 69 -10.88 -2.80 5.29
N THR A 70 -11.74 -3.06 6.27
CA THR A 70 -11.91 -4.40 6.83
C THR A 70 -12.45 -5.37 5.77
N ASN A 71 -11.81 -6.54 5.65
CA ASN A 71 -12.26 -7.66 4.82
C ASN A 71 -12.53 -7.30 3.35
N LEU A 72 -11.71 -6.42 2.78
CA LEU A 72 -11.93 -5.94 1.43
C LEU A 72 -11.59 -6.99 0.35
N PHE A 73 -10.57 -7.81 0.59
CA PHE A 73 -10.07 -8.79 -0.37
C PHE A 73 -10.29 -10.24 0.07
N HIS A 74 -10.39 -10.48 1.37
CA HIS A 74 -10.81 -11.75 1.96
C HIS A 74 -11.26 -11.56 3.42
N ASP A 75 -12.11 -12.47 3.92
CA ASP A 75 -12.78 -12.35 5.22
C ASP A 75 -11.94 -12.93 6.37
N VAL A 76 -11.03 -12.12 6.94
CA VAL A 76 -10.11 -12.53 8.05
C VAL A 76 -10.04 -11.52 9.20
N ASP A 77 -10.97 -10.59 9.25
CA ASP A 77 -11.12 -9.51 10.24
C ASP A 77 -9.90 -8.59 10.36
N THR A 78 -9.23 -8.32 9.24
CA THR A 78 -8.11 -7.36 9.13
C THR A 78 -8.50 -6.14 8.29
N ILE A 79 -7.94 -4.98 8.61
CA ILE A 79 -7.93 -3.79 7.76
C ILE A 79 -6.91 -4.04 6.65
N GLN A 80 -7.38 -4.03 5.40
CA GLN A 80 -6.61 -4.49 4.25
C GLN A 80 -6.34 -3.36 3.26
N MET A 81 -5.11 -3.32 2.75
CA MET A 81 -4.71 -2.60 1.55
C MET A 81 -4.05 -3.55 0.53
N MET A 82 -4.04 -3.14 -0.74
CA MET A 82 -3.41 -3.88 -1.82
C MET A 82 -2.41 -3.02 -2.59
N VAL A 83 -1.27 -3.61 -2.93
CA VAL A 83 -0.32 -3.03 -3.88
C VAL A 83 -0.23 -3.92 -5.11
N LYS A 84 -0.45 -3.33 -6.28
CA LYS A 84 -0.23 -3.94 -7.58
C LYS A 84 1.07 -3.40 -8.16
N GLY A 85 1.77 -4.26 -8.89
CA GLY A 85 3.04 -3.92 -9.52
C GLY A 85 3.61 -5.13 -10.25
N ASN A 86 4.81 -4.95 -10.80
CA ASN A 86 5.51 -5.95 -11.58
C ASN A 86 7.03 -5.95 -11.27
N ALA A 87 7.79 -6.67 -12.08
CA ALA A 87 9.23 -6.78 -11.91
C ALA A 87 9.94 -5.43 -12.04
N GLY A 88 10.60 -5.00 -10.97
CA GLY A 88 11.28 -3.70 -10.87
C GLY A 88 10.57 -2.73 -9.94
N ASP A 89 9.32 -2.98 -9.58
CA ASP A 89 8.61 -2.20 -8.55
C ASP A 89 9.00 -2.65 -7.14
N MET A 90 8.90 -1.72 -6.20
CA MET A 90 9.29 -1.93 -4.81
C MET A 90 8.25 -1.37 -3.84
N VAL A 91 8.00 -2.12 -2.76
CA VAL A 91 7.30 -1.62 -1.58
C VAL A 91 8.26 -1.65 -0.39
N ASN A 92 8.44 -0.50 0.26
CA ASN A 92 9.06 -0.40 1.57
C ASN A 92 7.94 -0.26 2.60
N LEU A 93 7.82 -1.25 3.49
CA LEU A 93 6.74 -1.35 4.46
C LEU A 93 7.29 -1.19 5.88
N ASP A 94 7.00 -0.04 6.48
CA ASP A 94 7.44 0.32 7.82
C ASP A 94 6.47 -0.24 8.88
N GLY A 95 7.02 -1.00 9.83
CA GLY A 95 6.28 -1.58 10.95
C GLY A 95 6.00 -0.63 12.11
N LEU A 96 6.66 0.54 12.17
CA LEU A 96 6.58 1.41 13.34
C LEU A 96 5.49 2.47 13.19
N VAL A 97 4.52 2.46 14.11
CA VAL A 97 3.57 3.58 14.30
C VAL A 97 4.17 4.63 15.24
N ASN A 98 5.01 4.19 16.19
CA ASN A 98 5.81 5.00 17.12
C ASN A 98 6.71 4.05 17.94
N SER A 99 7.59 4.60 18.79
CA SER A 99 8.50 3.83 19.63
C SER A 99 7.84 2.97 20.73
N ALA A 100 6.50 2.96 20.83
CA ALA A 100 5.75 2.15 21.78
C ALA A 100 5.08 0.93 21.13
N ASP A 101 5.01 0.86 19.79
CA ASP A 101 4.61 -0.36 19.09
C ASP A 101 5.86 -1.23 18.85
N SER A 102 5.79 -2.48 19.30
CA SER A 102 6.85 -3.48 19.12
C SER A 102 6.46 -4.54 18.09
N GLY A 103 5.37 -4.32 17.35
CA GLY A 103 4.94 -5.22 16.29
C GLY A 103 5.86 -5.17 15.07
N GLU A 104 5.70 -6.17 14.21
CA GLU A 104 6.46 -6.33 12.99
C GLU A 104 5.54 -6.89 11.88
N TRP A 105 5.90 -6.63 10.63
CA TRP A 105 5.23 -7.24 9.49
C TRP A 105 5.75 -8.66 9.28
N LEU A 106 4.83 -9.62 9.14
CA LEU A 106 5.14 -11.02 8.93
C LEU A 106 4.48 -11.52 7.65
N ALA A 107 5.24 -12.25 6.83
CA ALA A 107 4.69 -12.93 5.67
C ALA A 107 3.77 -14.09 6.13
N GLN A 108 2.50 -14.07 5.71
CA GLN A 108 1.47 -15.06 6.13
C GLN A 108 1.04 -16.02 5.00
N GLY A 109 1.81 -16.08 3.91
CA GLY A 109 1.51 -16.91 2.75
C GLY A 109 0.90 -16.10 1.60
N THR A 110 0.13 -16.75 0.74
CA THR A 110 -0.34 -16.14 -0.52
C THR A 110 -1.85 -16.23 -0.68
N LEU A 111 -2.43 -15.20 -1.29
CA LEU A 111 -3.83 -15.16 -1.72
C LEU A 111 -3.91 -15.04 -3.23
N LYS A 112 -4.72 -15.88 -3.86
CA LYS A 112 -5.01 -15.79 -5.29
C LYS A 112 -6.33 -15.05 -5.51
N LEU A 113 -6.27 -13.93 -6.22
CA LEU A 113 -7.45 -13.16 -6.62
C LEU A 113 -7.55 -13.17 -8.15
N GLY A 114 -8.53 -13.91 -8.67
CA GLY A 114 -8.65 -14.18 -10.10
C GLY A 114 -7.44 -14.96 -10.63
N VAL A 115 -6.65 -14.35 -11.50
CA VAL A 115 -5.43 -14.95 -12.08
C VAL A 115 -4.14 -14.50 -11.38
N THR A 116 -4.23 -13.54 -10.47
CA THR A 116 -3.08 -12.89 -9.84
C THR A 116 -2.85 -13.45 -8.44
N ASN A 117 -1.59 -13.69 -8.10
CA ASN A 117 -1.19 -14.09 -6.74
C ASN A 117 -0.61 -12.89 -5.99
N TYR A 118 -0.98 -12.79 -4.72
CA TYR A 118 -0.52 -11.77 -3.79
C TYR A 118 0.18 -12.44 -2.61
N GLN A 119 1.32 -11.91 -2.21
CA GLN A 119 1.95 -12.20 -0.92
C GLN A 119 1.20 -11.41 0.16
N ILE A 120 0.78 -12.08 1.22
CA ILE A 120 0.16 -11.45 2.37
C ILE A 120 1.26 -11.09 3.39
N TYR A 121 1.24 -9.84 3.83
CA TYR A 121 1.96 -9.36 5.00
C TYR A 121 0.95 -8.93 6.06
N GLN A 122 1.05 -9.48 7.27
CA GLN A 122 0.17 -9.13 8.38
C GLN A 122 1.00 -8.55 9.53
N HIS A 123 0.50 -7.53 10.19
CA HIS A 123 1.14 -6.98 11.37
C HIS A 123 0.95 -7.90 12.58
N SER A 124 2.00 -8.13 13.38
CA SER A 124 1.98 -9.13 14.45
C SER A 124 1.11 -8.76 15.66
N THR A 125 0.86 -7.47 15.88
CA THR A 125 0.12 -6.97 17.05
C THR A 125 -1.20 -6.27 16.70
N LEU A 126 -1.39 -5.89 15.43
CA LEU A 126 -2.57 -5.15 14.97
C LEU A 126 -3.24 -5.89 13.82
N ALA A 127 -4.56 -5.72 13.70
CA ALA A 127 -5.36 -6.30 12.63
C ALA A 127 -5.18 -5.53 11.32
N ALA A 128 -3.94 -5.43 10.83
CA ALA A 128 -3.57 -4.77 9.58
C ALA A 128 -2.93 -5.79 8.63
N GLU A 129 -3.30 -5.69 7.35
CA GLU A 129 -2.80 -6.58 6.30
C GLU A 129 -2.51 -5.81 5.00
N LEU A 130 -1.38 -6.14 4.39
CA LEU A 130 -1.00 -5.67 3.06
C LEU A 130 -0.87 -6.85 2.09
N LEU A 131 -1.64 -6.80 1.01
CA LEU A 131 -1.54 -7.74 -0.10
C LEU A 131 -0.64 -7.15 -1.18
N VAL A 132 0.55 -7.73 -1.38
CA VAL A 132 1.50 -7.26 -2.41
C VAL A 132 1.53 -8.24 -3.57
N GLN A 133 1.28 -7.77 -4.78
CA GLN A 133 1.30 -8.62 -5.98
C GLN A 133 2.67 -9.28 -6.16
N GLN A 134 2.67 -10.59 -6.42
CA GLN A 134 3.93 -11.32 -6.64
C GLN A 134 4.68 -10.80 -7.88
N GLY A 135 6.01 -10.78 -7.80
CA GLY A 135 6.90 -10.27 -8.84
C GLY A 135 7.54 -8.93 -8.51
N MET A 136 7.06 -8.25 -7.46
CA MET A 136 7.65 -7.03 -6.89
C MET A 136 8.70 -7.38 -5.82
N GLN A 137 9.57 -6.41 -5.49
CA GLN A 137 10.38 -6.46 -4.29
C GLN A 137 9.59 -5.89 -3.10
N THR A 138 9.69 -6.53 -1.93
CA THR A 138 9.16 -6.00 -0.68
C THR A 138 10.26 -5.96 0.37
N ASN A 139 10.46 -4.80 0.97
CA ASN A 139 11.36 -4.59 2.09
C ASN A 139 10.52 -4.31 3.33
N LEU A 140 10.74 -5.09 4.39
CA LEU A 140 10.16 -4.84 5.70
C LEU A 140 11.18 -4.00 6.48
N VAL A 141 10.74 -2.83 6.95
CA VAL A 141 11.59 -1.82 7.61
C VAL A 141 11.21 -1.71 9.08
#